data_AF-T2JEF8-F1
#
_entry.id   AF-T2JEF8-F1
#
_cell.length_a   1.000
_cell.length_b   1.000
_cell.length_c   1.000
_cell.angle_alpha   90.00
_cell.angle_beta   90.00
_cell.angle_gamma   90.00
#
_symmetry.space_group_name_H-M   'P 1'
#
loop_
_entity.id
_entity.type
_entity.pdbx_description
1 polymer ?
#
loop_
_entity_poly.entity_id
_entity_poly.type
_entity_poly.pdbx_seq_one_letter_code
_entity_poly.pdbx_strand_id
1 'polypeptide(L)'
;MNTAKGLKRLLRKQLESIITEAETKSKQEAIQYLKNSQAELLYQKNKIDDQILELSKVNLMDTTYDQLSTLMQQAGSNITQINASWKAVEYWRKSDQELTWDNLKKFTVNKSKEKIKGFAIGTYQTLKKVAYL
;
A
#
# COMPACT_ATOMS: atom_id res chain seq x y z
N MET A 1 16.25 -15.19 1.28
CA MET A 1 15.91 -14.46 0.03
C MET A 1 17.01 -13.47 -0.29
N ASN A 2 17.58 -13.56 -1.51
CA ASN A 2 18.66 -12.72 -2.03
C ASN A 2 18.11 -11.52 -2.83
N THR A 3 16.85 -11.16 -2.59
CA THR A 3 16.05 -10.19 -3.37
C THR A 3 16.65 -8.80 -3.35
N ALA A 4 17.18 -8.35 -2.20
CA ALA A 4 17.85 -7.05 -2.10
C ALA A 4 19.12 -6.95 -2.96
N LYS A 5 19.93 -8.02 -3.04
CA LYS A 5 21.13 -8.06 -3.90
C LYS A 5 20.74 -8.07 -5.39
N GLY A 6 19.68 -8.80 -5.75
CA GLY A 6 19.14 -8.83 -7.12
C GLY A 6 18.61 -7.47 -7.56
N LEU A 7 17.81 -6.82 -6.71
CA LEU A 7 17.22 -5.50 -6.96
C LEU A 7 18.30 -4.41 -7.10
N LYS A 8 19.29 -4.41 -6.20
CA LYS A 8 20.44 -3.49 -6.26
C LYS A 8 21.21 -3.60 -7.58
N ARG A 9 21.46 -4.82 -8.06
CA ARG A 9 22.18 -5.04 -9.32
C ARG A 9 21.37 -4.56 -10.53
N LEU A 10 20.05 -4.77 -10.51
CA LEU A 10 19.17 -4.38 -11.60
C LEU A 10 19.04 -2.85 -11.70
N LEU A 11 18.84 -2.17 -10.57
CA LEU A 11 18.78 -0.71 -10.50
C LEU A 11 20.10 -0.05 -10.92
N ARG A 12 21.25 -0.60 -10.53
CA ARG A 12 22.56 -0.08 -10.97
C ARG A 12 22.74 -0.16 -12.47
N LYS A 13 22.45 -1.31 -13.08
CA LYS A 13 22.55 -1.48 -14.54
C LYS A 13 21.63 -0.51 -15.28
N GLN A 14 20.43 -0.26 -14.77
CA GLN A 14 19.53 0.71 -15.38
C GLN A 14 20.04 2.14 -15.24
N LEU A 15 20.55 2.54 -14.08
CA LEU A 15 21.10 3.89 -13.88
C LEU A 15 22.32 4.12 -14.79
N GLU A 16 23.22 3.14 -14.90
CA GLU A 16 24.37 3.21 -15.81
C GLU A 16 23.92 3.35 -17.27
N SER A 17 22.95 2.54 -17.70
CA SER A 17 22.38 2.65 -19.06
C SER A 17 21.73 4.02 -19.31
N ILE A 18 21.06 4.60 -18.32
CA ILE A 18 20.41 5.90 -18.46
C ILE A 18 21.43 7.01 -18.65
N ILE A 19 22.51 7.00 -17.87
CA ILE A 19 23.58 7.98 -17.97
C ILE A 19 24.26 7.88 -19.34
N THR A 20 24.69 6.67 -19.73
CA THR A 20 25.38 6.47 -21.00
C THR A 20 24.53 6.89 -22.21
N GLU A 21 23.27 6.47 -22.27
CA GLU A 21 22.40 6.80 -23.39
C GLU A 21 22.04 8.29 -23.45
N ALA A 22 21.96 8.98 -22.32
CA ALA A 22 21.74 10.42 -22.29
C ALA A 22 22.97 11.22 -22.77
N GLU A 23 24.19 10.71 -22.54
CA GLU A 23 25.45 11.34 -22.95
C GLU A 23 25.76 11.13 -24.44
N THR A 24 25.37 10.00 -25.02
CA THR A 24 25.75 9.65 -26.41
C THR A 24 24.70 10.01 -27.46
N LYS A 25 23.46 10.30 -27.06
CA LYS A 25 22.36 10.62 -27.99
C LYS A 25 22.29 12.11 -28.33
N SER A 26 21.60 12.45 -29.43
CA SER A 26 21.26 13.85 -29.71
C SER A 26 20.33 14.42 -28.63
N LYS A 27 20.27 15.74 -28.48
CA LYS A 27 19.47 16.40 -27.43
C LYS A 27 18.01 15.93 -27.38
N GLN A 28 17.34 15.81 -28.52
CA GLN A 28 15.93 15.39 -28.57
C GLN A 28 15.77 13.92 -28.19
N GLU A 29 16.64 13.05 -28.68
CA GLU A 29 16.62 11.63 -28.37
C GLU A 29 16.95 11.37 -26.90
N ALA A 30 17.92 12.09 -26.33
CA ALA A 30 18.26 12.04 -24.92
C ALA A 30 17.06 12.47 -24.05
N ILE A 31 16.37 13.57 -24.40
CA ILE A 31 15.16 14.01 -23.69
C ILE A 31 14.07 12.92 -23.72
N GLN A 32 13.81 12.31 -24.88
CA GLN A 32 12.80 11.27 -25.00
C GLN A 32 13.18 10.01 -24.20
N TYR A 33 14.44 9.61 -24.27
CA TYR A 33 14.97 8.48 -23.52
C TYR A 33 14.86 8.70 -22.00
N LEU A 34 15.21 9.90 -21.52
CA LEU A 34 15.09 10.25 -20.10
C LEU A 34 13.64 10.23 -19.61
N LYS A 35 12.67 10.70 -20.42
CA LYS A 35 11.24 10.60 -20.07
C LYS A 35 10.77 9.15 -19.93
N ASN A 36 11.16 8.29 -20.87
CA ASN A 36 10.81 6.87 -20.83
C ASN A 36 11.44 6.20 -19.60
N SER A 37 12.70 6.53 -19.33
CA SER A 37 13.44 6.02 -18.17
C SER A 37 12.84 6.48 -16.84
N GLN A 38 12.37 7.72 -16.77
CA GLN A 38 11.65 8.25 -15.60
C GLN A 38 10.37 7.44 -15.31
N ALA A 39 9.60 7.10 -16.34
CA ALA A 39 8.38 6.30 -16.19
C ALA A 39 8.70 4.87 -15.69
N GLU A 40 9.75 4.25 -16.22
CA GLU A 40 10.20 2.91 -15.79
C GLU A 40 10.69 2.93 -14.33
N LEU A 41 11.49 3.93 -13.94
CA LEU A 41 11.94 4.08 -12.56
C LEU A 41 10.77 4.31 -11.59
N LEU A 42 9.76 5.09 -11.99
CA LEU A 42 8.56 5.28 -11.19
C LEU A 42 7.79 3.96 -11.00
N TYR A 43 7.65 3.16 -12.06
CA TYR A 43 7.03 1.84 -11.97
C TYR A 43 7.78 0.92 -10.99
N GLN A 44 9.10 0.93 -11.01
CA GLN A 44 9.91 0.13 -10.09
C GLN A 44 9.83 0.61 -8.65
N LYS A 45 9.84 1.94 -8.43
CA LYS A 45 9.59 2.51 -7.11
C LYS A 45 8.26 2.00 -6.54
N ASN A 46 7.18 2.04 -7.33
CA ASN A 46 5.87 1.57 -6.88
C ASN A 46 5.90 0.08 -6.50
N LYS A 47 6.61 -0.77 -7.26
CA LYS A 47 6.80 -2.19 -6.90
C LYS A 47 7.56 -2.37 -5.58
N ILE A 48 8.56 -1.52 -5.31
CA ILE A 48 9.30 -1.55 -4.04
C ILE A 48 8.38 -1.14 -2.91
N ASP A 49 7.59 -0.08 -3.09
CA ASP A 49 6.61 0.40 -2.11
C ASP A 49 5.57 -0.70 -1.81
N ASP A 50 5.07 -1.41 -2.83
CA ASP A 50 4.15 -2.55 -2.66
C ASP A 50 4.80 -3.69 -1.85
N GLN A 51 6.08 -4.00 -2.09
CA GLN A 51 6.81 -5.02 -1.32
C GLN A 51 7.04 -4.60 0.13
N ILE A 52 7.38 -3.33 0.36
CA ILE A 52 7.50 -2.77 1.71
C ILE A 52 6.17 -2.88 2.43
N LEU A 53 5.06 -2.52 1.76
CA LEU A 53 3.73 -2.59 2.33
C LEU A 53 3.34 -4.02 2.69
N GLU A 54 3.58 -4.98 1.79
CA GLU A 54 3.30 -6.40 2.03
C GLU A 54 4.05 -6.92 3.26
N LEU A 55 5.34 -6.59 3.38
CA LEU A 55 6.19 -6.99 4.51
C LEU A 55 5.83 -6.25 5.81
N SER A 56 5.21 -5.08 5.70
CA SER A 56 4.82 -4.26 6.84
C SER A 56 3.39 -4.50 7.30
N LYS A 57 2.64 -5.40 6.64
CA LYS A 57 1.27 -5.70 7.01
C LYS A 57 1.18 -6.14 8.48
N VAL A 58 0.13 -5.68 9.14
CA VAL A 58 -0.12 -5.99 10.54
C VAL A 58 -1.22 -7.04 10.69
N ASN A 59 -1.13 -7.86 11.74
CA ASN A 59 -2.21 -8.76 12.11
C ASN A 59 -3.32 -7.96 12.80
N LEU A 60 -4.53 -8.00 12.22
CA LEU A 60 -5.67 -7.29 12.79
C LEU A 60 -6.16 -7.88 14.12
N MET A 61 -5.68 -9.03 14.59
CA MET A 61 -6.02 -9.56 15.91
C MET A 61 -5.24 -8.87 17.04
N ASP A 62 -3.98 -8.47 16.81
CA ASP A 62 -3.07 -7.98 17.86
C ASP A 62 -2.45 -6.60 17.56
N THR A 63 -2.65 -6.02 16.37
CA THR A 63 -2.13 -4.69 16.03
C THR A 63 -2.64 -3.59 16.96
N THR A 64 -1.84 -2.54 17.14
CA THR A 64 -2.25 -1.30 17.80
C THR A 64 -2.89 -0.32 16.82
N TYR A 65 -3.55 0.71 17.35
CA TYR A 65 -4.05 1.83 16.56
C TYR A 65 -2.92 2.55 15.82
N ASP A 66 -1.79 2.79 16.47
CA ASP A 66 -0.66 3.54 15.90
C ASP A 66 -0.04 2.79 14.72
N GLN A 67 0.10 1.46 14.83
CA GLN A 67 0.61 0.62 13.74
C GLN A 67 -0.34 0.63 12.55
N LEU A 68 -1.64 0.40 12.79
CA LEU A 68 -2.64 0.38 11.72
C LEU A 68 -2.80 1.75 11.05
N SER A 69 -2.86 2.82 11.85
CA SER A 69 -3.04 4.18 11.36
C SER A 69 -1.89 4.63 10.48
N THR A 70 -0.65 4.31 10.86
CA THR A 70 0.56 4.59 10.07
C THR A 70 0.45 3.95 8.68
N LEU A 71 0.15 2.64 8.61
CA LEU A 71 0.07 1.93 7.35
C LEU A 71 -1.11 2.39 6.49
N MET A 72 -2.27 2.63 7.10
CA MET A 72 -3.43 3.16 6.39
C MET A 72 -3.18 4.55 5.82
N GLN A 73 -2.46 5.41 6.55
CA GLN A 73 -2.06 6.73 6.06
C GLN A 73 -1.07 6.61 4.89
N GLN A 74 -0.08 5.72 4.98
CA GLN A 74 0.85 5.44 3.87
C GLN A 74 0.12 4.90 2.63
N ALA A 75 -0.97 4.14 2.83
CA ALA A 75 -1.83 3.66 1.75
C ALA A 75 -2.87 4.71 1.27
N GLY A 76 -2.74 5.96 1.70
CA GLY A 76 -3.54 7.10 1.21
C GLY A 76 -4.87 7.34 1.94
N SER A 77 -5.07 6.72 3.11
CA SER A 77 -6.29 6.95 3.90
C SER A 77 -6.21 8.25 4.70
N ASN A 78 -7.33 8.95 4.82
CA ASN A 78 -7.46 10.10 5.72
C ASN A 78 -7.86 9.69 7.15
N ILE A 79 -7.77 10.64 8.09
CA ILE A 79 -8.06 10.41 9.51
C ILE A 79 -9.46 9.81 9.77
N THR A 80 -10.46 10.23 8.99
CA THR A 80 -11.83 9.70 9.10
C THR A 80 -11.90 8.23 8.72
N GLN A 81 -11.21 7.82 7.66
CA GLN A 81 -11.12 6.44 7.19
C GLN A 81 -10.31 5.57 8.15
N ILE A 82 -9.22 6.11 8.71
CA ILE A 82 -8.39 5.44 9.71
C ILE A 82 -9.20 5.15 10.97
N ASN A 83 -9.85 6.16 11.54
CA ASN A 83 -10.68 6.02 12.74
C ASN A 83 -11.83 5.04 12.52
N ALA A 84 -12.46 5.09 11.34
CA ALA A 84 -13.53 4.17 10.99
C ALA A 84 -13.04 2.71 10.88
N SER A 85 -11.84 2.50 10.34
CA SER A 85 -11.23 1.17 10.24
C SER A 85 -10.86 0.61 11.59
N TRP A 86 -10.25 1.43 12.46
CA TRP A 86 -9.94 1.02 13.82
C TRP A 86 -11.20 0.65 14.60
N LYS A 87 -12.25 1.48 14.53
CA LYS A 87 -13.54 1.19 15.17
C LYS A 87 -14.16 -0.11 14.68
N ALA A 88 -14.05 -0.41 13.38
CA ALA A 88 -14.52 -1.67 12.81
C ALA A 88 -13.76 -2.88 13.36
N VAL A 89 -12.44 -2.77 13.44
CA VAL A 89 -11.57 -3.81 14.01
C VAL A 89 -11.86 -4.00 15.50
N GLU A 90 -11.92 -2.92 16.28
CA GLU A 90 -12.22 -2.99 17.71
C GLU A 90 -13.59 -3.61 18.01
N TYR A 91 -14.60 -3.36 17.18
CA TYR A 91 -15.93 -3.94 17.36
C TYR A 91 -15.87 -5.46 17.30
N TRP A 92 -15.25 -6.03 16.27
CA TRP A 92 -15.16 -7.48 16.09
C TRP A 92 -14.06 -8.15 16.91
N ARG A 93 -13.10 -7.38 17.45
CA ARG A 93 -12.18 -7.88 18.48
C ARG A 93 -12.86 -8.14 19.82
N LYS A 94 -13.98 -7.45 20.10
CA LYS A 94 -14.70 -7.53 21.37
C LYS A 94 -15.82 -8.57 21.25
N SER A 95 -15.73 -9.64 22.05
CA SER A 95 -16.81 -10.60 22.37
C SER A 95 -17.22 -11.54 21.23
N ASP A 96 -17.15 -12.85 21.49
CA ASP A 96 -17.93 -14.00 20.95
C ASP A 96 -18.10 -14.15 19.42
N GLN A 97 -17.60 -13.19 18.66
CA GLN A 97 -17.75 -13.03 17.24
C GLN A 97 -16.35 -12.95 16.65
N GLU A 98 -16.14 -13.69 15.59
CA GLU A 98 -14.82 -13.81 14.98
C GLU A 98 -14.51 -12.58 14.13
N LEU A 99 -13.34 -11.97 14.34
CA LEU A 99 -12.83 -10.92 13.46
C LEU A 99 -12.46 -11.56 12.11
N THR A 100 -13.37 -11.45 11.14
CA THR A 100 -13.18 -11.94 9.77
C THR A 100 -13.35 -10.81 8.76
N TRP A 101 -12.77 -10.99 7.58
CA TRP A 101 -12.97 -10.05 6.48
C TRP A 101 -14.44 -9.89 6.09
N ASP A 102 -15.21 -10.97 6.15
CA ASP A 102 -16.64 -10.94 5.84
C ASP A 102 -17.44 -10.14 6.89
N ASN A 103 -17.07 -10.27 8.17
CA ASN A 103 -17.67 -9.47 9.23
C ASN A 103 -17.32 -7.98 9.10
N LEU A 104 -16.07 -7.64 8.78
CA LEU A 104 -15.68 -6.26 8.48
C LEU A 104 -16.46 -5.69 7.28
N LYS A 105 -16.68 -6.50 6.23
CA LYS A 105 -17.38 -6.06 5.01
C LYS A 105 -18.83 -5.63 5.29
N LYS A 106 -19.50 -6.17 6.33
CA LYS A 106 -20.88 -5.80 6.73
C LYS A 106 -21.03 -4.31 7.05
N PHE A 107 -19.96 -3.67 7.52
CA PHE A 107 -19.96 -2.23 7.81
C PHE A 107 -19.98 -1.32 6.57
N THR A 108 -19.68 -1.86 5.38
CA THR A 108 -19.62 -1.08 4.14
C THR A 108 -20.99 -0.87 3.48
N VAL A 109 -22.03 -1.61 3.90
CA VAL A 109 -23.33 -1.63 3.24
C VAL A 109 -24.23 -0.49 3.74
N ASN A 110 -24.78 0.30 2.82
CA ASN A 110 -25.52 1.54 3.12
C ASN A 110 -26.85 1.38 3.90
N LYS A 111 -27.23 0.16 4.31
CA LYS A 111 -28.47 -0.14 5.06
C LYS A 111 -28.26 -1.11 6.22
N SER A 112 -27.02 -1.46 6.58
CA SER A 112 -26.79 -2.27 7.78
C SER A 112 -27.01 -1.40 9.02
N LYS A 113 -27.68 -1.96 10.04
CA LYS A 113 -27.80 -1.33 11.37
C LYS A 113 -26.42 -1.08 12.02
N GLU A 114 -25.41 -1.76 11.51
CA GLU A 114 -24.04 -1.80 11.98
C GLU A 114 -23.14 -0.75 11.29
N LYS A 115 -23.59 -0.07 10.23
CA LYS A 115 -22.75 0.81 9.39
C LYS A 115 -21.88 1.77 10.19
N ILE A 116 -20.57 1.76 9.92
CA ILE A 116 -19.61 2.73 10.48
C ILE A 116 -19.39 3.86 9.48
N LYS A 117 -19.69 5.09 9.90
CA LYS A 117 -19.42 6.30 9.09
C LYS A 117 -17.92 6.38 8.76
N GLY A 118 -17.59 6.54 7.47
CA GLY A 118 -16.20 6.58 6.99
C GLY A 118 -15.64 5.20 6.59
N PHE A 119 -16.30 4.10 6.93
CA PHE A 119 -15.91 2.74 6.55
C PHE A 119 -16.61 2.28 5.27
N ALA A 120 -16.37 3.00 4.16
CA ALA A 120 -16.90 2.62 2.86
C ALA A 120 -16.13 1.44 2.25
N ILE A 121 -16.60 0.92 1.11
CA ILE A 121 -15.93 -0.19 0.41
C ILE A 121 -14.47 0.13 0.07
N GLY A 122 -14.17 1.38 -0.31
CA GLY A 122 -12.78 1.82 -0.56
C GLY A 122 -11.91 1.71 0.69
N THR A 123 -12.41 2.18 1.83
CA THR A 123 -11.73 2.07 3.13
C THR A 123 -11.47 0.61 3.52
N TYR A 124 -12.46 -0.27 3.33
CA TYR A 124 -12.32 -1.71 3.55
C TYR A 124 -11.23 -2.33 2.66
N GLN A 125 -11.18 -1.98 1.37
CA GLN A 125 -10.14 -2.48 0.47
C GLN A 125 -8.75 -1.97 0.86
N THR A 126 -8.63 -0.72 1.31
CA THR A 126 -7.37 -0.21 1.84
C THR A 126 -6.95 -0.96 3.11
N LEU A 127 -7.88 -1.23 4.03
CA LEU A 127 -7.60 -2.04 5.22
C LEU A 127 -7.05 -3.44 4.85
N LYS A 128 -7.62 -4.10 3.83
CA LYS A 128 -7.12 -5.39 3.31
C LYS A 128 -5.71 -5.33 2.70
N LYS A 129 -5.30 -4.16 2.19
CA LYS A 129 -3.96 -3.99 1.62
C LYS A 129 -2.90 -3.88 2.71
N VAL A 130 -3.26 -3.35 3.88
CA VAL A 130 -2.29 -3.00 4.92
C VAL A 130 -2.27 -3.97 6.10
N ALA A 131 -3.17 -4.97 6.10
CA ALA A 131 -3.31 -5.88 7.22
C ALA A 131 -3.76 -7.28 6.78
N TYR A 132 -3.57 -8.26 7.66
CA TYR A 132 -4.05 -9.63 7.51
C TYR A 132 -4.85 -10.09 8.75
N LEU A 133 -5.56 -11.20 8.59
CA LEU A 133 -6.34 -11.90 9.61
C LEU A 133 -5.90 -13.36 9.64
#